data_AF-A0A7Y2Y413-F1
#
_entry.id   AF-A0A7Y2Y413-F1
#
_cell.length_a   1.000
_cell.length_b   1.000
_cell.length_c   1.000
_cell.angle_alpha   90.00
_cell.angle_beta   90.00
_cell.angle_gamma   90.00
#
_symmetry.space_group_name_H-M   'P 1'
#
loop_
_entity.id
_entity.type
_entity.pdbx_description
1 polymer ?
#
loop_
_entity_poly.entity_id
_entity_poly.type
_entity_poly.pdbx_seq_one_letter_code
_entity_poly.pdbx_strand_id
1 'polypeptide(L)'
;MKKLFDNTEVALALKSDLELIRALVLFKMIRKASLVKIGAVATNFALKIKLPVEKLIRATVFDHFCGGINENDCQEVVEKMYTKNVYTVLDYSVEGKQEEQQFDNTLQRILKILEFAKTDKAIPFVVFKPTGFGRFKIYQKLTEGTPLSAAEKVEWKAIKTRFDIVCKTAYTYNIPVLIDAEESWMQDTADSLIEEMMEKYNTEDVIIFNTLQAYRWDRLTYLKGLHQRAKTKNYKIGIKLVRGAYMEKERGRALKNKAIF
;
A
#
# COMPACT_ATOMS: atom_id res chain seq x y z
N MET A 1 -5.52 32.59 10.77
CA MET A 1 -4.67 31.45 10.37
C MET A 1 -4.39 31.60 8.88
N LYS A 2 -3.14 31.76 8.45
CA LYS A 2 -2.80 31.75 7.00
C LYS A 2 -3.24 30.39 6.47
N LYS A 3 -4.10 30.35 5.45
CA LYS A 3 -4.54 29.08 4.85
C LYS A 3 -3.38 28.53 4.02
N LEU A 4 -2.57 27.67 4.62
CA LEU A 4 -1.39 27.07 3.98
C LEU A 4 -1.72 26.26 2.72
N PHE A 5 -2.98 25.84 2.53
CA PHE A 5 -3.41 24.93 1.47
C PHE A 5 -4.21 25.57 0.33
N ASP A 6 -4.36 26.90 0.31
CA ASP A 6 -5.18 27.58 -0.71
C ASP A 6 -4.36 28.05 -1.92
N ASN A 7 -3.02 27.91 -1.89
CA ASN A 7 -2.16 28.33 -3.00
C ASN A 7 -2.05 27.22 -4.07
N THR A 8 -2.98 27.25 -5.02
CA THR A 8 -3.03 26.28 -6.13
C THR A 8 -1.87 26.43 -7.11
N GLU A 9 -1.30 27.62 -7.27
CA GLU A 9 -0.13 27.85 -8.13
C GLU A 9 1.06 27.03 -7.62
N VAL A 10 1.33 27.09 -6.31
CA VAL A 10 2.38 26.27 -5.67
C VAL A 10 2.05 24.79 -5.73
N ALA A 11 0.79 24.40 -5.43
CA ALA A 11 0.37 23.00 -5.42
C ALA A 11 0.45 22.33 -6.81
N LEU A 12 0.28 23.12 -7.87
CA LEU A 12 0.27 22.66 -9.26
C LEU A 12 1.51 23.09 -10.04
N ALA A 13 2.55 23.62 -9.38
CA ALA A 13 3.75 24.16 -10.01
C ALA A 13 4.52 23.16 -10.90
N LEU A 14 4.23 21.86 -10.77
CA LEU A 14 4.82 20.80 -11.60
C LEU A 14 3.96 20.42 -12.81
N LYS A 15 2.79 21.02 -12.99
CA LYS A 15 1.84 20.68 -14.05
C LYS A 15 1.74 21.80 -15.08
N SER A 16 1.77 21.42 -16.34
CA SER A 16 1.43 22.30 -17.46
C SER A 16 -0.08 22.50 -17.58
N ASP A 17 -0.51 23.58 -18.23
CA ASP A 17 -1.93 23.84 -18.51
C ASP A 17 -2.60 22.67 -19.23
N LEU A 18 -1.90 22.03 -20.16
CA LEU A 18 -2.41 20.87 -20.88
C LEU A 18 -2.65 19.68 -19.94
N GLU A 19 -1.73 19.41 -19.00
CA GLU A 19 -1.91 18.36 -17.99
C GLU A 19 -3.10 18.67 -17.07
N LEU A 20 -3.29 19.93 -16.69
CA LEU A 20 -4.41 20.36 -15.84
C LEU A 20 -5.75 20.24 -16.57
N ILE A 21 -5.82 20.64 -17.83
CA ILE A 21 -7.02 20.49 -18.66
C ILE A 21 -7.35 19.00 -18.85
N ARG A 22 -6.34 18.18 -19.15
CA ARG A 22 -6.51 16.71 -19.27
C ARG A 22 -7.07 16.11 -17.98
N ALA A 23 -6.49 16.47 -16.82
CA ALA A 23 -6.97 16.01 -15.52
C ALA A 23 -8.42 16.46 -15.25
N LEU A 24 -8.77 17.71 -15.56
CA LEU A 24 -10.12 18.24 -15.39
C LEU A 24 -11.14 17.46 -16.23
N VAL A 25 -10.82 17.17 -17.49
CA VAL A 25 -11.68 16.38 -18.38
C VAL A 25 -11.83 14.95 -17.84
N LEU A 26 -10.72 14.32 -17.43
CA LEU A 26 -10.71 12.99 -16.84
C LEU A 26 -11.62 12.89 -15.61
N PHE A 27 -11.48 13.81 -14.65
CA PHE A 27 -12.32 13.82 -13.44
C PHE A 27 -13.80 14.08 -13.75
N LYS A 28 -14.11 14.94 -14.72
CA LYS A 28 -15.50 15.14 -15.18
C LYS A 28 -16.10 13.86 -15.76
N MET A 29 -15.30 13.04 -16.46
CA MET A 29 -15.74 11.75 -16.99
C MET A 29 -15.93 10.72 -15.87
N ILE A 30 -14.97 10.59 -14.95
CA ILE A 30 -15.01 9.58 -13.86
C ILE A 30 -16.18 9.82 -12.90
N ARG A 31 -16.63 11.07 -12.74
CA ARG A 31 -17.84 11.39 -11.97
C ARG A 31 -19.12 10.72 -12.51
N LYS A 32 -19.13 10.27 -13.76
CA LYS A 32 -20.27 9.56 -14.36
C LYS A 32 -20.07 8.05 -14.20
N ALA A 33 -20.70 7.48 -13.17
CA ALA A 33 -20.57 6.05 -12.84
C ALA A 33 -20.90 5.10 -14.03
N SER A 34 -21.83 5.48 -14.91
CA SER A 34 -22.13 4.72 -16.13
C SER A 34 -20.95 4.68 -17.11
N LEU A 35 -20.28 5.81 -17.34
CA LEU A 35 -19.09 5.88 -18.21
C LEU A 35 -17.94 5.05 -17.65
N VAL A 36 -17.71 5.11 -16.33
CA VAL A 36 -16.66 4.30 -15.68
C VAL A 36 -16.94 2.81 -15.87
N LYS A 37 -18.19 2.37 -15.66
CA LYS A 37 -18.59 0.97 -15.86
C LYS A 37 -18.40 0.52 -17.31
N ILE A 38 -18.88 1.31 -18.27
CA ILE A 38 -18.76 0.99 -19.70
C ILE A 38 -17.28 0.96 -20.11
N GLY A 39 -16.51 1.96 -19.71
CA GLY A 39 -15.07 2.03 -19.98
C GLY A 39 -14.32 0.81 -19.45
N ALA A 40 -14.59 0.41 -18.20
CA ALA A 40 -13.96 -0.77 -17.61
C ALA A 40 -14.27 -2.06 -18.40
N VAL A 41 -15.53 -2.25 -18.82
CA VAL A 41 -15.92 -3.42 -19.64
C VAL A 41 -15.23 -3.38 -21.00
N ALA A 42 -15.26 -2.23 -21.69
CA ALA A 42 -14.66 -2.07 -23.01
C ALA A 42 -13.14 -2.26 -22.99
N THR A 43 -12.44 -1.69 -22.00
CA THR A 43 -10.99 -1.86 -21.83
C THR A 43 -10.63 -3.31 -21.56
N ASN A 44 -11.35 -3.99 -20.66
CA ASN A 44 -11.10 -5.41 -20.37
C ASN A 44 -11.34 -6.30 -21.60
N PHE A 45 -12.38 -6.01 -22.39
CA PHE A 45 -12.62 -6.69 -23.64
C PHE A 45 -11.47 -6.47 -24.63
N ALA A 46 -11.07 -5.22 -24.86
CA ALA A 46 -9.98 -4.87 -25.78
C ALA A 46 -8.65 -5.55 -25.41
N LEU A 47 -8.30 -5.58 -24.12
CA LEU A 47 -7.10 -6.28 -23.64
C LEU A 47 -7.20 -7.80 -23.84
N LYS A 48 -8.37 -8.40 -23.58
CA LYS A 48 -8.60 -9.84 -23.75
C LYS A 48 -8.41 -10.29 -25.20
N ILE A 49 -8.84 -9.47 -26.16
CA ILE A 49 -8.65 -9.73 -27.60
C ILE A 49 -7.34 -9.15 -28.14
N LYS A 50 -6.44 -8.67 -27.27
CA LYS A 50 -5.11 -8.13 -27.60
C LYS A 50 -5.15 -6.96 -28.60
N LEU A 51 -6.19 -6.13 -28.53
CA LEU A 51 -6.19 -4.86 -29.28
C LEU A 51 -5.10 -3.92 -28.73
N PRO A 52 -4.40 -3.15 -29.59
CA PRO A 52 -3.29 -2.28 -29.19
C PRO A 52 -3.79 -0.97 -28.55
N VAL A 53 -4.57 -1.07 -27.47
CA VAL A 53 -5.16 0.07 -26.75
C VAL A 53 -4.24 0.65 -25.67
N GLU A 54 -3.09 0.05 -25.42
CA GLU A 54 -2.15 0.44 -24.35
C GLU A 54 -1.74 1.92 -24.45
N LYS A 55 -1.41 2.40 -25.67
CA LYS A 55 -1.05 3.81 -25.89
C LYS A 55 -2.20 4.76 -25.57
N LEU A 56 -3.43 4.38 -25.88
CA LEU A 56 -4.62 5.18 -25.59
C LEU A 56 -4.87 5.22 -24.08
N ILE A 57 -4.78 4.07 -23.40
CA ILE A 57 -4.92 3.98 -21.94
C ILE A 57 -3.84 4.84 -21.27
N ARG A 58 -2.60 4.79 -21.79
CA ARG A 58 -1.48 5.58 -21.28
C ARG A 58 -1.75 7.07 -21.36
N ALA A 59 -2.08 7.54 -22.57
CA ALA A 59 -2.31 8.94 -22.86
C ALA A 59 -3.51 9.55 -22.11
N THR A 60 -4.47 8.74 -21.68
CA THR A 60 -5.74 9.20 -21.09
C THR A 60 -5.81 9.06 -19.58
N VAL A 61 -5.65 7.84 -19.05
CA VAL A 61 -5.96 7.50 -17.66
C VAL A 61 -4.69 7.17 -16.87
N PHE A 62 -3.76 6.42 -17.47
CA PHE A 62 -2.62 5.83 -16.76
C PHE A 62 -1.74 6.89 -16.09
N ASP A 63 -1.24 7.88 -16.85
CA ASP A 63 -0.28 8.87 -16.33
C ASP A 63 -0.85 9.75 -15.20
N HIS A 64 -2.17 9.74 -15.02
CA HIS A 64 -2.81 10.45 -13.92
C HIS A 64 -2.80 9.66 -12.61
N PHE A 65 -2.85 8.32 -12.69
CA PHE A 65 -2.97 7.43 -11.53
C PHE A 65 -1.72 6.59 -11.24
N CYS A 66 -0.87 6.37 -12.24
CA CYS A 66 0.33 5.55 -12.16
C CYS A 66 1.55 6.40 -12.50
N GLY A 67 2.61 6.32 -11.69
CA GLY A 67 3.89 6.98 -11.97
C GLY A 67 4.67 6.33 -13.11
N GLY A 68 4.39 5.06 -13.41
CA GLY A 68 5.07 4.29 -14.44
C GLY A 68 4.75 2.79 -14.33
N ILE A 69 5.27 1.98 -15.24
CA ILE A 69 5.14 0.51 -15.20
C ILE A 69 6.28 -0.17 -14.43
N ASN A 70 7.38 0.54 -14.19
CA ASN A 70 8.51 0.10 -13.39
C ASN A 70 9.30 1.26 -12.77
N GLU A 71 10.28 0.94 -11.93
CA GLU A 71 11.09 1.91 -11.18
C GLU A 71 11.74 2.93 -12.12
N ASN A 72 12.28 2.47 -13.26
CA ASN A 72 12.94 3.33 -14.23
C ASN A 72 11.94 4.24 -14.98
N ASP A 73 10.74 3.74 -15.29
CA ASP A 73 9.67 4.55 -15.92
C ASP A 73 9.15 5.64 -14.97
N CYS A 74 9.25 5.42 -13.65
CA CYS A 74 8.89 6.42 -12.65
C CYS A 74 9.95 7.51 -12.44
N GLN A 75 11.19 7.32 -12.91
CA GLN A 75 12.34 8.17 -12.52
C GLN A 75 12.15 9.64 -12.87
N GLU A 76 11.62 9.93 -14.07
CA GLU A 76 11.35 11.31 -14.49
C GLU A 76 10.39 12.02 -13.53
N VAL A 77 9.35 11.31 -13.07
CA VAL A 77 8.37 11.85 -12.11
C VAL A 77 9.01 12.04 -10.74
N VAL A 78 9.81 11.07 -10.29
CA VAL A 78 10.55 11.13 -9.02
C VAL A 78 11.46 12.35 -8.99
N GLU A 79 12.29 12.55 -10.02
CA GLU A 79 13.22 13.68 -10.12
C GLU A 79 12.47 15.02 -10.17
N LYS A 80 11.39 15.09 -10.96
CA LYS A 80 10.55 16.29 -11.07
C LYS A 80 9.94 16.68 -9.73
N MET A 81 9.40 15.71 -8.97
CA MET A 81 8.89 15.95 -7.61
C MET A 81 10.00 16.40 -6.65
N TYR A 82 11.17 15.76 -6.76
CA TYR A 82 12.31 16.06 -5.90
C TYR A 82 12.83 17.49 -6.08
N THR A 83 12.72 18.09 -7.28
CA THR A 83 13.04 19.53 -7.49
C THR A 83 12.20 20.48 -6.62
N LYS A 84 11.07 20.02 -6.09
CA LYS A 84 10.19 20.78 -5.18
C LYS A 84 10.31 20.31 -3.73
N ASN A 85 11.36 19.56 -3.41
CA ASN A 85 11.56 18.93 -2.09
C ASN A 85 10.39 17.99 -1.72
N VAL A 86 9.76 17.37 -2.72
CA VAL A 86 8.71 16.36 -2.55
C VAL A 86 9.31 14.99 -2.84
N TYR A 87 9.28 14.13 -1.84
CA TYR A 87 9.78 12.77 -1.92
C TYR A 87 8.70 11.83 -2.45
N THR A 88 9.13 10.72 -3.08
CA THR A 88 8.23 9.76 -3.72
C THR A 88 8.28 8.42 -3.00
N VAL A 89 7.13 7.76 -2.93
CA VAL A 89 7.02 6.38 -2.47
C VAL A 89 6.55 5.53 -3.63
N LEU A 90 7.37 4.56 -4.04
CA LEU A 90 7.01 3.63 -5.10
C LEU A 90 6.13 2.52 -4.50
N ASP A 91 4.80 2.65 -4.67
CA ASP A 91 3.83 1.64 -4.23
C ASP A 91 3.58 0.62 -5.35
N TYR A 92 3.97 -0.63 -5.11
CA TYR A 92 3.62 -1.73 -6.00
C TYR A 92 2.17 -2.15 -5.74
N SER A 93 1.29 -1.82 -6.68
CA SER A 93 -0.18 -1.91 -6.57
C SER A 93 -0.77 -3.35 -6.60
N VAL A 94 -0.08 -4.35 -6.05
CA VAL A 94 -0.58 -5.74 -5.99
C VAL A 94 -1.15 -6.07 -4.62
N GLU A 95 -2.42 -6.51 -4.62
CA GLU A 95 -3.14 -7.02 -3.44
C GLU A 95 -4.08 -8.18 -3.84
N GLY A 96 -4.54 -8.97 -2.85
CA GLY A 96 -5.63 -9.95 -3.03
C GLY A 96 -5.36 -11.12 -3.96
N LYS A 97 -4.08 -11.45 -4.22
CA LYS A 97 -3.69 -12.60 -5.07
C LYS A 97 -4.02 -13.93 -4.40
N GLN A 98 -4.09 -15.00 -5.19
CA GLN A 98 -4.46 -16.35 -4.73
C GLN A 98 -3.39 -17.42 -5.00
N GLU A 99 -2.35 -17.09 -5.77
CA GLU A 99 -1.37 -18.04 -6.28
C GLU A 99 0.02 -17.76 -5.68
N GLU A 100 0.72 -18.82 -5.28
CA GLU A 100 2.02 -18.72 -4.61
C GLU A 100 3.06 -17.97 -5.44
N GLN A 101 3.10 -18.24 -6.75
CA GLN A 101 4.00 -17.57 -7.68
C GLN A 101 3.80 -16.05 -7.69
N GLN A 102 2.57 -15.56 -7.47
CA GLN A 102 2.29 -14.12 -7.44
C GLN A 102 2.83 -13.47 -6.16
N PHE A 103 2.84 -14.20 -5.04
CA PHE A 103 3.43 -13.73 -3.79
C PHE A 103 4.96 -13.67 -3.89
N ASP A 104 5.58 -14.64 -4.56
CA ASP A 104 7.03 -14.62 -4.82
C ASP A 104 7.42 -13.50 -5.80
N ASN A 105 6.63 -13.28 -6.85
CA ASN A 105 6.83 -12.14 -7.75
C ASN A 105 6.71 -10.81 -6.99
N THR A 106 5.76 -10.71 -6.04
CA THR A 106 5.62 -9.53 -5.18
C THR A 106 6.85 -9.34 -4.31
N LEU A 107 7.35 -10.40 -3.66
CA LEU A 107 8.61 -10.35 -2.90
C LEU A 107 9.77 -9.82 -3.76
N GLN A 108 10.00 -10.42 -4.93
CA GLN A 108 11.09 -10.00 -5.82
C GLN A 108 10.93 -8.55 -6.26
N ARG A 109 9.70 -8.10 -6.48
CA ARG A 109 9.43 -6.71 -6.86
C ARG A 109 9.76 -5.74 -5.73
N ILE A 110 9.35 -6.03 -4.50
CA ILE A 110 9.66 -5.19 -3.34
C ILE A 110 11.17 -5.13 -3.08
N LEU A 111 11.88 -6.25 -3.20
CA LEU A 111 13.34 -6.29 -3.08
C LEU A 111 14.02 -5.41 -4.15
N LYS A 112 13.52 -5.45 -5.40
CA LYS A 112 14.03 -4.57 -6.46
C LYS A 112 13.79 -3.09 -6.15
N ILE A 113 12.64 -2.75 -5.58
CA ILE A 113 12.34 -1.36 -5.17
C ILE A 113 13.27 -0.93 -4.03
N LEU A 114 13.60 -1.82 -3.08
CA LEU A 114 14.60 -1.53 -2.03
C LEU A 114 16.00 -1.27 -2.62
N GLU A 115 16.45 -2.08 -3.59
CA GLU A 115 17.71 -1.81 -4.30
C GLU A 115 17.71 -0.45 -5.00
N PHE A 116 16.57 -0.09 -5.61
CA PHE A 116 16.43 1.18 -6.30
C PHE A 116 16.45 2.36 -5.32
N ALA A 117 15.68 2.28 -4.23
CA ALA A 117 15.62 3.30 -3.19
C ALA A 117 16.97 3.50 -2.49
N LYS A 118 17.80 2.46 -2.38
CA LYS A 118 19.17 2.55 -1.85
C LYS A 118 20.05 3.52 -2.63
N THR A 119 19.79 3.66 -3.93
CA THR A 119 20.57 4.55 -4.81
C THR A 119 19.94 5.92 -5.01
N ASP A 120 18.69 6.13 -4.60
CA ASP A 120 17.95 7.37 -4.83
C ASP A 120 17.33 7.95 -3.55
N LYS A 121 17.90 9.07 -3.09
CA LYS A 121 17.45 9.77 -1.88
C LYS A 121 16.04 10.38 -2.01
N ALA A 122 15.51 10.52 -3.23
CA ALA A 122 14.13 10.95 -3.45
C ALA A 122 13.10 9.90 -3.04
N ILE A 123 13.53 8.67 -2.72
CA ILE A 123 12.68 7.55 -2.32
C ILE A 123 13.01 7.09 -0.88
N PRO A 124 12.47 7.79 0.14
CA PRO A 124 12.84 7.55 1.54
C PRO A 124 12.12 6.36 2.17
N PHE A 125 11.06 5.84 1.54
CA PHE A 125 10.28 4.70 2.02
C PHE A 125 9.97 3.74 0.89
N VAL A 126 9.89 2.45 1.23
CA VAL A 126 9.30 1.42 0.38
C VAL A 126 8.00 0.92 1.00
N VAL A 127 6.97 0.66 0.19
CA VAL A 127 5.65 0.19 0.67
C VAL A 127 5.40 -1.23 0.20
N PHE A 128 4.76 -2.02 1.06
CA PHE A 128 4.09 -3.25 0.62
C PHE A 128 2.83 -3.52 1.44
N LYS A 129 1.97 -4.40 0.90
CA LYS A 129 0.70 -4.79 1.49
C LYS A 129 0.79 -6.23 2.03
N PRO A 130 0.26 -6.54 3.23
CA PRO A 130 0.29 -7.91 3.78
C PRO A 130 -0.26 -8.97 2.82
N THR A 131 -1.39 -8.72 2.15
CA THR A 131 -1.96 -9.67 1.19
C THR A 131 -1.17 -9.80 -0.11
N GLY A 132 -0.14 -8.98 -0.31
CA GLY A 132 0.86 -9.18 -1.36
C GLY A 132 1.77 -10.39 -1.11
N PHE A 133 1.83 -10.92 0.13
CA PHE A 133 2.70 -12.05 0.50
C PHE A 133 1.96 -13.36 0.82
N GLY A 134 0.64 -13.35 0.80
CA GLY A 134 -0.17 -14.54 0.98
C GLY A 134 -1.66 -14.28 0.88
N ARG A 135 -2.45 -15.35 0.87
CA ARG A 135 -3.90 -15.22 0.68
C ARG A 135 -4.53 -14.49 1.85
N PHE A 136 -5.38 -13.52 1.52
CA PHE A 136 -6.25 -12.82 2.47
C PHE A 136 -6.93 -13.76 3.48
N LYS A 137 -7.36 -14.94 3.02
CA LYS A 137 -8.08 -15.92 3.84
C LYS A 137 -7.26 -16.46 5.02
N ILE A 138 -5.92 -16.53 4.90
CA ILE A 138 -5.04 -16.98 5.97
C ILE A 138 -5.04 -15.97 7.12
N TYR A 139 -4.83 -14.69 6.80
CA TYR A 139 -4.89 -13.60 7.77
C TYR A 139 -6.27 -13.49 8.43
N GLN A 140 -7.33 -13.65 7.64
CA GLN A 140 -8.69 -13.67 8.17
C GLN A 140 -8.89 -14.82 9.17
N LYS A 141 -8.53 -16.06 8.79
CA LYS A 141 -8.70 -17.23 9.66
C LYS A 141 -8.00 -17.04 11.00
N LEU A 142 -6.75 -16.56 10.97
CA LEU A 142 -5.97 -16.30 12.18
C LEU A 142 -6.59 -15.19 13.05
N THR A 143 -7.08 -14.11 12.42
CA THR A 143 -7.76 -13.01 13.12
C THR A 143 -9.07 -13.49 13.78
N GLU A 144 -9.81 -14.35 13.10
CA GLU A 144 -11.08 -14.92 13.59
C GLU A 144 -10.86 -16.13 14.53
N GLY A 145 -9.62 -16.49 14.86
CA GLY A 145 -9.30 -17.65 15.73
C GLY A 145 -9.63 -19.02 15.10
N THR A 146 -9.84 -19.06 13.78
CA THR A 146 -10.10 -20.30 13.05
C THR A 146 -8.80 -21.09 12.84
N PRO A 147 -8.76 -22.38 13.21
CA PRO A 147 -7.57 -23.20 12.98
C PRO A 147 -7.17 -23.30 11.51
N LEU A 148 -5.87 -23.21 11.24
CA LEU A 148 -5.29 -23.47 9.93
C LEU A 148 -5.14 -24.98 9.70
N SER A 149 -5.44 -25.44 8.48
CA SER A 149 -5.08 -26.79 8.02
C SER A 149 -3.55 -26.97 7.92
N ALA A 150 -3.09 -28.21 7.72
CA ALA A 150 -1.66 -28.48 7.55
C ALA A 150 -1.04 -27.67 6.39
N ALA A 151 -1.72 -27.61 5.23
CA ALA A 151 -1.28 -26.82 4.09
C ALA A 151 -1.28 -25.32 4.38
N GLU A 152 -2.30 -24.82 5.09
CA GLU A 152 -2.40 -23.40 5.46
C GLU A 152 -1.34 -22.99 6.49
N LYS A 153 -0.89 -23.89 7.35
CA LYS A 153 0.26 -23.64 8.25
C LYS A 153 1.57 -23.49 7.47
N VAL A 154 1.75 -24.25 6.40
CA VAL A 154 2.91 -24.10 5.49
C VAL A 154 2.85 -22.74 4.80
N GLU A 155 1.67 -22.34 4.31
CA GLU A 155 1.47 -21.02 3.70
C GLU A 155 1.72 -19.88 4.70
N TRP A 156 1.24 -20.00 5.95
CA TRP A 156 1.54 -19.01 6.99
C TRP A 156 3.04 -18.89 7.26
N LYS A 157 3.77 -20.00 7.27
CA LYS A 157 5.23 -19.98 7.39
C LYS A 157 5.89 -19.28 6.20
N ALA A 158 5.39 -19.48 4.99
CA ALA A 158 5.87 -18.79 3.80
C ALA A 158 5.62 -17.27 3.89
N ILE A 159 4.43 -16.86 4.31
CA ILE A 159 4.08 -15.45 4.59
C ILE A 159 5.07 -14.82 5.56
N LYS A 160 5.30 -15.45 6.73
CA LYS A 160 6.25 -14.95 7.73
C LYS A 160 7.67 -14.85 7.17
N THR A 161 8.08 -15.82 6.35
CA THR A 161 9.38 -15.80 5.68
C THR A 161 9.52 -14.60 4.73
N ARG A 162 8.50 -14.31 3.90
CA ARG A 162 8.52 -13.15 2.99
C ARG A 162 8.60 -11.83 3.75
N PHE A 163 7.84 -11.67 4.83
CA PHE A 163 7.94 -10.52 5.72
C PHE A 163 9.36 -10.34 6.27
N ASP A 164 9.94 -11.41 6.83
CA ASP A 164 11.27 -11.38 7.43
C ASP A 164 12.35 -11.01 6.40
N ILE A 165 12.30 -11.58 5.19
CA ILE A 165 13.25 -11.26 4.09
C ILE A 165 13.21 -9.76 3.76
N VAL A 166 12.02 -9.19 3.54
CA VAL A 166 11.90 -7.76 3.19
C VAL A 166 12.31 -6.87 4.35
N CYS A 167 11.84 -7.16 5.57
CA CYS A 167 12.16 -6.34 6.75
C CYS A 167 13.65 -6.39 7.09
N LYS A 168 14.30 -7.56 6.96
CA LYS A 168 15.74 -7.70 7.13
C LYS A 168 16.53 -6.95 6.06
N THR A 169 16.08 -6.99 4.81
CA THR A 169 16.74 -6.26 3.71
C THR A 169 16.62 -4.75 3.93
N ALA A 170 15.42 -4.28 4.28
CA ALA A 170 15.15 -2.89 4.65
C ALA A 170 16.05 -2.41 5.80
N TYR A 171 16.16 -3.21 6.86
CA TYR A 171 17.07 -2.95 7.99
C TYR A 171 18.54 -2.87 7.54
N THR A 172 18.98 -3.84 6.73
CA THR A 172 20.36 -3.87 6.21
C THR A 172 20.69 -2.65 5.34
N TYR A 173 19.71 -2.16 4.58
CA TYR A 173 19.88 -0.98 3.72
C TYR A 173 19.63 0.33 4.44
N ASN A 174 19.17 0.28 5.69
CA ASN A 174 18.69 1.45 6.43
C ASN A 174 17.63 2.24 5.64
N ILE A 175 16.69 1.52 5.02
CA ILE A 175 15.58 2.09 4.27
C ILE A 175 14.27 1.72 4.97
N PRO A 176 13.54 2.69 5.51
CA PRO A 176 12.24 2.44 6.11
C PRO A 176 11.24 1.75 5.16
N VAL A 177 10.50 0.78 5.70
CA VAL A 177 9.37 0.13 5.04
C VAL A 177 8.04 0.47 5.72
N LEU A 178 7.08 0.89 4.91
CA LEU A 178 5.71 1.18 5.31
C LEU A 178 4.82 0.00 4.92
N ILE A 179 4.27 -0.67 5.91
CA ILE A 179 3.38 -1.81 5.69
C ILE A 179 1.94 -1.29 5.75
N ASP A 180 1.24 -1.37 4.63
CA ASP A 180 -0.13 -0.86 4.51
C ASP A 180 -1.11 -1.69 5.34
N ALA A 181 -2.13 -1.01 5.87
CA ALA A 181 -3.25 -1.66 6.53
C ALA A 181 -4.37 -1.88 5.54
N GLU A 182 -4.96 -3.07 5.61
CA GLU A 182 -5.98 -3.57 4.71
C GLU A 182 -7.33 -3.65 5.45
N GLU A 183 -8.15 -4.66 5.21
CA GLU A 183 -9.47 -4.79 5.83
C GLU A 183 -9.43 -5.20 7.30
N SER A 184 -10.29 -4.62 8.14
CA SER A 184 -10.35 -4.89 9.60
C SER A 184 -10.33 -6.36 10.02
N TRP A 185 -10.94 -7.26 9.26
CA TRP A 185 -11.08 -8.67 9.65
C TRP A 185 -9.90 -9.57 9.30
N MET A 186 -8.83 -8.99 8.78
CA MET A 186 -7.53 -9.64 8.66
C MET A 186 -6.45 -8.91 9.48
N GLN A 187 -6.74 -7.68 9.88
CA GLN A 187 -5.73 -6.70 10.27
C GLN A 187 -5.03 -7.06 11.58
N ASP A 188 -5.70 -7.70 12.53
CA ASP A 188 -5.07 -8.03 13.82
C ASP A 188 -3.94 -9.06 13.66
N THR A 189 -4.06 -9.97 12.69
CA THR A 189 -2.97 -10.90 12.33
C THR A 189 -1.81 -10.16 11.66
N ALA A 190 -2.08 -9.21 10.76
CA ALA A 190 -1.03 -8.40 10.15
C ALA A 190 -0.36 -7.50 11.19
N ASP A 191 -1.11 -6.82 12.04
CA ASP A 191 -0.59 -5.98 13.11
C ASP A 191 0.35 -6.76 14.03
N SER A 192 -0.01 -7.99 14.39
CA SER A 192 0.82 -8.87 15.21
C SER A 192 2.12 -9.25 14.49
N LEU A 193 2.03 -9.61 13.21
CA LEU A 193 3.22 -9.95 12.42
C LEU A 193 4.15 -8.74 12.21
N ILE A 194 3.58 -7.56 12.00
CA ILE A 194 4.35 -6.32 11.85
C ILE A 194 5.02 -5.95 13.17
N GLU A 195 4.33 -6.10 14.31
CA GLU A 195 4.94 -5.92 15.63
C GLU A 195 6.11 -6.88 15.87
N GLU A 196 5.99 -8.16 15.47
CA GLU A 196 7.13 -9.09 15.51
C GLU A 196 8.33 -8.59 14.68
N MET A 197 8.08 -7.92 13.54
CA MET A 197 9.16 -7.33 12.74
C MET A 197 9.74 -6.07 13.38
N MET A 198 8.93 -5.24 14.03
CA MET A 198 9.43 -4.10 14.82
C MET A 198 10.32 -4.57 15.98
N GLU A 199 9.90 -5.60 16.71
CA GLU A 199 10.68 -6.16 17.82
C GLU A 199 12.04 -6.66 17.37
N LYS A 200 12.14 -7.21 16.14
CA LYS A 200 13.41 -7.68 15.57
C LYS A 200 14.30 -6.57 15.00
N TYR A 201 13.72 -5.59 14.32
CA TYR A 201 14.47 -4.70 13.42
C TYR A 201 14.40 -3.22 13.81
N ASN A 202 13.53 -2.80 14.74
CA ASN A 202 13.45 -1.42 15.23
C ASN A 202 14.18 -1.23 16.56
N THR A 203 15.44 -1.65 16.63
CA THR A 203 16.25 -1.48 17.86
C THR A 203 16.85 -0.07 17.91
N GLU A 204 17.82 0.20 17.04
CA GLU A 204 18.55 1.47 16.99
C GLU A 204 17.83 2.54 16.15
N ASP A 205 17.19 2.13 15.05
CA ASP A 205 16.46 3.02 14.14
C ASP A 205 15.01 2.55 13.96
N VAL A 206 14.15 3.41 13.43
CA VAL A 206 12.77 3.02 13.08
C VAL A 206 12.76 2.65 11.60
N ILE A 207 12.79 1.35 11.31
CA ILE A 207 12.80 0.83 9.95
C ILE A 207 11.42 0.32 9.54
N ILE A 208 10.73 -0.39 10.43
CA ILE A 208 9.44 -1.00 10.16
C ILE A 208 8.32 -0.10 10.67
N PHE A 209 7.42 0.29 9.77
CA PHE A 209 6.25 1.11 10.07
C PHE A 209 4.96 0.32 9.81
N ASN A 210 4.09 0.26 10.82
CA ASN A 210 2.71 -0.20 10.64
C ASN A 210 1.81 0.98 10.23
N THR A 211 0.78 0.73 9.44
CA THR A 211 -0.24 1.72 9.10
C THR A 211 -1.42 1.62 10.07
N LEU A 212 -1.71 2.70 10.80
CA LEU A 212 -2.83 2.75 11.74
C LEU A 212 -4.01 3.51 11.15
N GLN A 213 -5.10 2.80 10.87
CA GLN A 213 -6.33 3.38 10.29
C GLN A 213 -7.23 4.00 11.37
N ALA A 214 -7.13 5.30 11.60
CA ALA A 214 -7.79 6.02 12.70
C ALA A 214 -9.32 6.01 12.68
N TYR A 215 -9.97 5.62 11.57
CA TYR A 215 -11.42 5.45 11.50
C TYR A 215 -11.96 4.26 12.31
N ARG A 216 -11.09 3.31 12.68
CA ARG A 216 -11.43 2.15 13.49
C ARG A 216 -11.41 2.54 14.97
N TRP A 217 -12.49 2.24 15.67
CA TRP A 217 -12.71 2.63 17.06
C TRP A 217 -11.69 2.01 18.04
N ASP A 218 -11.13 0.86 17.70
CA ASP A 218 -10.24 0.08 18.59
C ASP A 218 -8.77 0.54 18.56
N ARG A 219 -8.41 1.43 17.63
CA ARG A 219 -6.99 1.71 17.30
C ARG A 219 -6.24 2.49 18.35
N LEU A 220 -6.91 3.35 19.13
CA LEU A 220 -6.27 4.04 20.25
C LEU A 220 -5.86 3.05 21.35
N THR A 221 -6.72 2.07 21.64
CA THR A 221 -6.44 1.01 22.61
C THR A 221 -5.28 0.14 22.10
N TYR A 222 -5.32 -0.27 20.83
CA TYR A 222 -4.22 -0.98 20.18
C TYR A 222 -2.88 -0.22 20.33
N LEU A 223 -2.84 1.07 20.00
CA LEU A 223 -1.62 1.88 20.05
C LEU A 223 -1.06 2.01 21.48
N LYS A 224 -1.92 2.17 22.49
CA LYS A 224 -1.50 2.18 23.90
C LYS A 224 -0.88 0.84 24.31
N GLY A 225 -1.48 -0.27 23.88
CA GLY A 225 -0.95 -1.61 24.12
C GLY A 225 0.40 -1.83 23.43
N LEU A 226 0.52 -1.42 22.17
CA LEU A 226 1.79 -1.47 21.42
C LEU A 226 2.88 -0.67 22.12
N HIS A 227 2.57 0.54 22.59
CA HIS A 227 3.50 1.39 23.35
C HIS A 227 4.01 0.73 24.63
N GLN A 228 3.12 0.07 25.38
CA GLN A 228 3.53 -0.64 26.58
C GLN A 228 4.44 -1.83 26.26
N ARG A 229 4.11 -2.63 25.24
CA ARG A 229 4.93 -3.77 24.82
C ARG A 229 6.30 -3.33 24.30
N ALA A 230 6.35 -2.26 23.51
CA ALA A 230 7.58 -1.66 23.00
C ALA A 230 8.53 -1.21 24.12
N LYS A 231 7.99 -0.59 25.18
CA LYS A 231 8.77 -0.22 26.37
C LYS A 231 9.32 -1.45 27.09
N THR A 232 8.51 -2.48 27.28
CA THR A 232 8.92 -3.70 28.00
C THR A 232 9.99 -4.49 27.23
N LYS A 233 9.85 -4.56 25.90
CA LYS A 233 10.72 -5.36 25.02
C LYS A 233 11.85 -4.55 24.37
N ASN A 234 11.94 -3.25 24.66
CA ASN A 234 12.98 -2.34 24.19
C ASN A 234 13.10 -2.27 22.65
N TYR A 235 12.00 -2.00 21.94
CA TYR A 235 12.00 -1.68 20.52
C TYR A 235 11.29 -0.35 20.24
N LYS A 236 11.58 0.29 19.10
CA LYS A 236 10.97 1.55 18.66
C LYS A 236 9.74 1.29 17.78
N ILE A 237 8.71 2.12 17.96
CA ILE A 237 7.46 2.02 17.21
C ILE A 237 7.52 2.90 15.96
N GLY A 238 7.22 2.33 14.79
CA GLY A 238 6.95 3.06 13.55
C GLY A 238 5.46 3.05 13.22
N ILE A 239 4.81 4.21 13.10
CA ILE A 239 3.39 4.32 12.73
C ILE A 239 3.17 5.34 11.61
N LYS A 240 2.52 4.90 10.54
CA LYS A 240 1.88 5.74 9.52
C LYS A 240 0.41 5.91 9.89
N LEU A 241 0.03 7.10 10.38
CA LEU A 241 -1.35 7.40 10.74
C LEU A 241 -2.16 7.78 9.49
N VAL A 242 -3.27 7.08 9.25
CA VAL A 242 -4.19 7.37 8.14
C VAL A 242 -5.63 7.40 8.64
N ARG A 243 -6.57 7.89 7.82
CA ARG A 243 -8.00 7.73 8.12
C ARG A 243 -8.43 6.28 7.94
N GLY A 244 -8.28 5.73 6.73
CA GLY A 244 -8.69 4.38 6.33
C GLY A 244 -9.29 4.37 4.93
N ALA A 245 -9.15 3.25 4.21
CA ALA A 245 -9.56 3.14 2.79
C ALA A 245 -10.75 2.19 2.55
N TYR A 246 -11.18 1.41 3.55
CA TYR A 246 -12.11 0.29 3.35
C TYR A 246 -13.52 0.52 3.94
N MET A 247 -13.88 1.78 4.28
CA MET A 247 -15.16 2.15 4.93
C MET A 247 -16.39 1.51 4.31
N GLU A 248 -16.56 1.61 2.99
CA GLU A 248 -17.76 1.09 2.33
C GLU A 248 -17.80 -0.44 2.36
N LYS A 249 -16.64 -1.09 2.20
CA LYS A 249 -16.52 -2.55 2.27
C LYS A 249 -16.83 -3.06 3.68
N GLU A 250 -16.34 -2.36 4.70
CA GLU A 250 -16.58 -2.69 6.11
C GLU A 250 -18.05 -2.49 6.50
N ARG A 251 -18.69 -1.39 6.09
CA ARG A 251 -20.14 -1.18 6.28
C ARG A 251 -20.95 -2.30 5.62
N GLY A 252 -20.61 -2.63 4.37
CA GLY A 252 -21.24 -3.72 3.65
C GLY A 252 -21.10 -5.08 4.36
N ARG A 253 -19.93 -5.37 4.93
CA ARG A 253 -19.71 -6.59 5.73
C ARG A 253 -20.51 -6.57 7.04
N ALA A 254 -20.52 -5.44 7.76
CA ALA A 254 -21.27 -5.30 9.01
C ALA A 254 -22.77 -5.55 8.81
N LEU A 255 -23.36 -4.96 7.76
CA LEU A 255 -24.77 -5.18 7.39
C LEU A 255 -25.06 -6.66 7.09
N LYS A 256 -24.19 -7.34 6.34
CA LYS A 256 -24.32 -8.78 6.04
C LYS A 256 -24.25 -9.65 7.29
N ASN A 257 -23.41 -9.28 8.25
CA ASN A 257 -23.20 -10.02 9.49
C ASN A 257 -24.17 -9.62 10.62
N LYS A 258 -25.11 -8.70 10.38
CA LYS A 258 -25.99 -8.11 11.41
C LYS A 258 -25.21 -7.55 12.61
N ALA A 259 -23.98 -7.10 12.39
CA ALA A 259 -23.18 -6.43 13.41
C ALA A 259 -23.66 -4.97 13.52
N ILE A 260 -24.05 -4.54 14.72
CA ILE A 260 -24.43 -3.15 15.00
C ILE A 260 -23.15 -2.37 15.35
N PHE A 261 -22.99 -1.18 14.76
CA PHE A 261 -21.92 -0.23 15.10
C PHE A 261 -22.25 0.54 16.37
#